data_AF-A0A7Y3IEL7-F1
#
_entry.id   AF-A0A7Y3IEL7-F1
#
_cell.length_a   1.000
_cell.length_b   1.000
_cell.length_c   1.000
_cell.angle_alpha   90.00
_cell.angle_beta   90.00
_cell.angle_gamma   90.00
#
_symmetry.space_group_name_H-M   'P 1'
#
loop_
_entity.id
_entity.type
_entity.pdbx_description
1 polymer ?
#
loop_
_entity_poly.entity_id
_entity_poly.type
_entity_poly.pdbx_seq_one_letter_code
_entity_poly.pdbx_strand_id
1 'polypeptide(L)'
;GRFRSMLFEYADGFVRRGLSALPPYVDKARPTSTLEALAPLRAMDTSFFAQSRVLTRHLRTFPRTLAEGVTDRMAWTLEDVGIRPTIRLLHTALIQPPDAPSVDALIAIQQLYASHYLLASTTYLSLVVDTSVAGEPARYLVLLSRYRFDDEVTGVRRTALTLRSVENQEDRLLMLQQRLRP
;
A
#
# COMPACT_ATOMS: atom_id res chain seq x y z
N GLY A 1 0.23 23.95 9.07
CA GLY A 1 1.69 23.83 9.27
C GLY A 1 2.33 23.37 7.96
N ARG A 2 3.55 23.84 7.66
CA ARG A 2 4.22 23.64 6.35
C ARG A 2 4.21 22.19 5.85
N PHE A 3 4.39 21.22 6.75
CA PHE A 3 4.40 19.80 6.37
C PHE A 3 3.05 19.28 5.86
N ARG A 4 1.93 19.73 6.45
CA ARG A 4 0.59 19.35 5.97
C ARG A 4 0.31 19.93 4.58
N SER A 5 0.75 21.16 4.33
CA SER A 5 0.65 21.79 3.00
C SER A 5 1.45 21.02 1.96
N MET A 6 2.70 20.64 2.28
CA MET A 6 3.52 19.80 1.41
C MET A 6 2.86 18.45 1.08
N LEU A 7 2.32 17.73 2.07
CA LEU A 7 1.62 16.46 1.83
C LEU A 7 0.37 16.64 0.96
N PHE A 8 -0.36 17.73 1.17
CA PHE A 8 -1.53 18.07 0.35
C PHE A 8 -1.12 18.35 -1.10
N GLU A 9 -0.05 19.11 -1.33
CA GLU A 9 0.49 19.37 -2.67
C GLU A 9 0.92 18.08 -3.37
N TYR A 10 1.54 17.14 -2.65
CA TYR A 10 1.91 15.84 -3.20
C TYR A 10 0.67 15.01 -3.56
N ALA A 11 -0.35 15.01 -2.69
CA ALA A 11 -1.61 14.32 -2.94
C ALA A 11 -2.35 14.92 -4.14
N ASP A 12 -2.50 16.25 -4.21
CA ASP A 12 -3.15 16.95 -5.32
C ASP A 12 -2.38 16.73 -6.64
N GLY A 13 -1.05 16.83 -6.60
CA GLY A 13 -0.19 16.53 -7.74
C GLY A 13 -0.41 15.10 -8.26
N PHE A 14 -0.42 14.11 -7.36
CA PHE A 14 -0.67 12.72 -7.71
C PHE A 14 -2.07 12.49 -8.28
N VAL A 15 -3.11 13.05 -7.66
CA VAL A 15 -4.50 12.91 -8.14
C VAL A 15 -4.70 13.53 -9.52
N ARG A 16 -3.97 14.62 -9.85
CA ARG A 16 -4.10 15.30 -11.15
C ARG A 16 -3.23 14.71 -12.25
N ARG A 17 -2.03 14.23 -11.90
CA ARG A 17 -0.97 13.91 -12.89
C ARG A 17 -0.30 12.54 -12.67
N GLY A 18 -0.66 11.83 -11.60
CA GLY A 18 -0.11 10.52 -11.27
C GLY A 18 1.28 10.59 -10.67
N LEU A 19 1.98 9.44 -10.68
CA LEU A 19 3.27 9.27 -10.01
C LEU A 19 4.37 10.22 -10.49
N SER A 20 4.31 10.71 -11.73
CA SER A 20 5.32 11.63 -12.27
C SER A 20 5.27 13.03 -11.64
N ALA A 21 4.20 13.37 -10.93
CA ALA A 21 4.08 14.64 -10.22
C ALA A 21 4.62 14.61 -8.80
N LEU A 22 5.02 13.43 -8.30
CA LEU A 22 5.64 13.31 -6.99
C LEU A 22 7.11 13.70 -7.08
N PRO A 23 7.62 14.53 -6.15
CA PRO A 23 9.01 14.91 -6.18
C PRO A 23 9.91 13.71 -5.87
N PRO A 24 11.15 13.71 -6.39
CA PRO A 24 12.13 12.72 -6.00
C PRO A 24 12.53 12.89 -4.53
N TYR A 25 13.03 11.81 -3.92
CA TYR A 25 13.66 11.85 -2.61
C TYR A 25 15.03 12.53 -2.71
N VAL A 26 15.05 13.87 -2.69
CA VAL A 26 16.26 14.70 -2.88
C VAL A 26 17.17 14.76 -1.65
N ASP A 27 16.68 14.35 -0.49
CA ASP A 27 17.42 14.34 0.78
C ASP A 27 18.40 13.16 0.90
N LYS A 28 18.54 12.37 -0.18
CA LYS A 28 19.33 11.13 -0.22
C LYS A 28 20.59 11.29 -1.06
N ALA A 29 21.61 10.50 -0.73
CA ALA A 29 22.85 10.42 -1.50
C ALA A 29 22.61 10.12 -3.00
N ARG A 30 21.50 9.45 -3.32
CA ARG A 30 21.01 9.26 -4.69
C ARG A 30 19.54 9.66 -4.77
N PRO A 31 19.23 10.82 -5.38
CA PRO A 31 17.85 11.21 -5.65
C PRO A 31 17.12 10.10 -6.42
N THR A 32 16.09 9.53 -5.79
CA THR A 32 15.30 8.44 -6.39
C THR A 32 13.89 8.96 -6.60
N SER A 33 13.34 8.82 -7.81
CA SER A 33 11.94 9.18 -8.04
C SER A 33 11.00 8.15 -7.41
N THR A 34 9.82 8.58 -6.94
CA THR A 34 8.81 7.65 -6.42
C THR A 34 8.40 6.61 -7.46
N LEU A 35 8.38 7.00 -8.74
CA LEU A 35 8.08 6.09 -9.85
C LEU A 35 9.10 4.95 -9.95
N GLU A 36 10.40 5.26 -9.92
CA GLU A 36 11.47 4.25 -9.94
C GLU A 36 11.47 3.39 -8.67
N ALA A 37 11.14 3.98 -7.53
CA ALA A 37 11.05 3.24 -6.27
C ALA A 37 9.91 2.21 -6.30
N LEU A 38 8.74 2.57 -6.86
CA LEU A 38 7.57 1.70 -6.98
C LEU A 38 7.64 0.70 -8.13
N ALA A 39 8.42 0.96 -9.19
CA ALA A 39 8.46 0.13 -10.39
C ALA A 39 8.74 -1.36 -10.10
N PRO A 40 9.73 -1.75 -9.27
CA PRO A 40 9.96 -3.15 -8.93
C PRO A 40 8.78 -3.78 -8.17
N LEU A 41 8.15 -3.02 -7.26
CA LEU A 41 7.00 -3.51 -6.49
C LEU A 41 5.78 -3.75 -7.38
N ARG A 42 5.63 -2.97 -8.46
CA ARG A 42 4.57 -3.11 -9.46
C ARG A 42 4.87 -4.17 -10.52
N ALA A 43 6.15 -4.46 -10.77
CA ALA A 43 6.60 -5.47 -11.74
C ALA A 43 6.56 -6.89 -11.18
N MET A 44 6.55 -7.04 -9.85
CA MET A 44 6.42 -8.33 -9.20
C MET A 44 5.00 -8.88 -9.38
N ASP A 45 4.81 -9.59 -10.48
CA ASP A 45 3.60 -10.29 -10.85
C ASP A 45 3.45 -11.53 -9.95
N THR A 46 2.73 -11.38 -8.83
CA THR A 46 2.34 -12.54 -8.04
C THR A 46 0.87 -12.83 -8.22
N SER A 47 0.51 -14.10 -8.20
CA SER A 47 -0.87 -14.63 -8.26
C SER A 47 -1.86 -13.87 -7.35
N PHE A 48 -1.38 -13.29 -6.25
CA PHE A 48 -2.16 -12.38 -5.39
C PHE A 48 -2.72 -11.14 -6.12
N PHE A 49 -1.92 -10.49 -6.97
CA PHE A 49 -2.33 -9.30 -7.76
C PHE A 49 -3.20 -9.70 -8.96
N ALA A 50 -3.03 -10.93 -9.43
CA ALA A 50 -3.85 -11.51 -10.49
C ALA A 50 -5.30 -11.78 -10.05
N GLN A 51 -5.63 -11.59 -8.76
CA GLN A 51 -7.02 -11.67 -8.26
C GLN A 51 -7.92 -10.60 -8.88
N SER A 52 -7.40 -9.46 -9.34
CA SER A 52 -8.19 -8.56 -10.18
C SER A 52 -7.34 -7.79 -11.19
N ARG A 53 -7.64 -8.01 -12.47
CA ARG A 53 -7.04 -7.27 -13.58
C ARG A 53 -7.51 -5.82 -13.57
N VAL A 54 -8.74 -5.57 -13.10
CA VAL A 54 -9.32 -4.23 -12.98
C VAL A 54 -8.49 -3.38 -12.01
N LEU A 55 -8.27 -3.86 -10.79
CA LEU A 55 -7.48 -3.14 -9.79
C LEU A 55 -6.03 -2.91 -10.23
N THR A 56 -5.41 -3.94 -10.81
CA THR A 56 -4.02 -3.86 -11.28
C THR A 56 -3.87 -2.82 -12.39
N ARG A 57 -4.81 -2.79 -13.36
CA ARG A 57 -4.84 -1.78 -14.42
C ARG A 57 -5.05 -0.39 -13.81
N HIS A 58 -6.03 -0.25 -12.93
CA HIS A 58 -6.37 1.01 -12.27
C HIS A 58 -5.13 1.65 -11.61
N LEU A 59 -4.41 0.93 -10.74
CA LEU A 59 -3.21 1.45 -10.06
C LEU A 59 -2.09 1.86 -11.04
N ARG A 60 -1.97 1.17 -12.18
CA ARG A 60 -0.96 1.48 -13.21
C ARG A 60 -1.33 2.72 -14.02
N THR A 61 -2.62 2.94 -14.28
CA THR A 61 -3.09 4.02 -15.16
C THR A 61 -3.57 5.24 -14.41
N PHE A 62 -3.82 5.17 -13.11
CA PHE A 62 -4.29 6.28 -12.30
C PHE A 62 -3.38 7.52 -12.44
N PRO A 63 -3.95 8.73 -12.60
CA PRO A 63 -5.37 9.07 -12.69
C PRO A 63 -5.95 9.05 -14.12
N ARG A 64 -5.13 8.70 -15.13
CA ARG A 64 -5.53 8.77 -16.57
C ARG A 64 -6.74 7.91 -16.92
N THR A 65 -6.94 6.82 -16.20
CA THR A 65 -8.12 5.96 -16.37
C THR A 65 -8.61 5.52 -15.01
N LEU A 66 -9.79 6.01 -14.64
CA LEU A 66 -10.51 5.55 -13.46
C LEU A 66 -11.28 4.29 -13.84
N ALA A 67 -11.21 3.29 -12.97
CA ALA A 67 -11.90 2.03 -13.20
C ALA A 67 -13.23 2.09 -12.44
N GLU A 68 -14.28 1.62 -13.09
CA GLU A 68 -15.61 1.54 -12.47
C GLU A 68 -15.56 0.59 -11.26
N GLY A 69 -16.28 0.95 -10.19
CA GLY A 69 -16.31 0.18 -8.95
C GLY A 69 -15.07 0.30 -8.06
N VAL A 70 -14.03 1.04 -8.48
CA VAL A 70 -12.88 1.35 -7.61
C VAL A 70 -13.17 2.61 -6.80
N THR A 71 -12.98 2.51 -5.48
CA THR A 71 -13.01 3.66 -4.56
C THR A 71 -11.60 4.02 -4.14
N ASP A 72 -11.18 5.23 -4.48
CA ASP A 72 -9.87 5.78 -4.13
C ASP A 72 -9.92 6.64 -2.86
N ARG A 73 -8.91 6.51 -2.00
CA ARG A 73 -8.74 7.35 -0.82
C ARG A 73 -7.28 7.73 -0.64
N MET A 74 -7.06 9.01 -0.33
CA MET A 74 -5.77 9.51 0.12
C MET A 74 -5.75 9.58 1.64
N ALA A 75 -4.65 9.15 2.25
CA ALA A 75 -4.43 9.27 3.68
C ALA A 75 -2.97 9.62 3.96
N TRP A 76 -2.72 10.36 5.03
CA TRP A 76 -1.38 10.44 5.62
C TRP A 76 -1.40 9.87 7.03
N THR A 77 -0.34 9.16 7.38
CA THR A 77 -0.16 8.54 8.70
C THR A 77 1.13 9.05 9.32
N LEU A 78 1.15 9.12 10.65
CA LEU A 78 2.37 9.27 11.45
C LEU A 78 2.53 7.95 12.19
N GLU A 79 3.50 7.16 11.78
CA GLU A 79 3.76 5.83 12.33
C GLU A 79 5.09 5.83 13.06
N ASP A 80 5.10 5.31 14.29
CA ASP A 80 6.34 5.05 15.00
C ASP A 80 6.86 3.65 14.64
N VAL A 81 7.64 3.56 13.58
CA VAL A 81 8.19 2.30 13.07
C VAL A 81 9.59 2.00 13.61
N GLY A 82 10.14 2.79 14.54
CA GLY A 82 11.52 2.58 14.97
C GLY A 82 12.20 3.79 15.62
N ILE A 83 13.35 4.18 15.06
CA ILE A 83 14.25 5.19 15.64
C ILE A 83 13.70 6.61 15.45
N ARG A 84 12.89 6.84 14.42
CA ARG A 84 12.25 8.14 14.13
C ARG A 84 10.81 7.93 13.66
N PRO A 85 9.87 8.76 14.12
CA PRO A 85 8.52 8.78 13.59
C PRO A 85 8.54 9.02 12.07
N THR A 86 7.81 8.19 11.33
CA THR A 86 7.76 8.23 9.87
C THR A 86 6.40 8.72 9.43
N ILE A 87 6.38 9.82 8.68
CA ILE A 87 5.15 10.30 8.04
C ILE A 87 5.05 9.67 6.66
N ARG A 88 3.90 9.07 6.37
CA ARG A 88 3.63 8.41 5.08
C ARG A 88 2.44 9.06 4.40
N LEU A 89 2.51 9.22 3.08
CA LEU A 89 1.36 9.52 2.22
C LEU A 89 0.98 8.25 1.47
N LEU A 90 -0.29 7.88 1.55
CA LEU A 90 -0.83 6.62 1.04
C LEU A 90 -1.96 6.89 0.05
N HIS A 91 -1.98 6.13 -1.03
CA HIS A 91 -3.10 5.97 -1.93
C HIS A 91 -3.71 4.59 -1.70
N THR A 92 -4.99 4.55 -1.35
CA THR A 92 -5.76 3.32 -1.16
C THR A 92 -6.78 3.20 -2.28
N ALA A 93 -6.81 2.05 -2.95
CA ALA A 93 -7.82 1.68 -3.93
C ALA A 93 -8.56 0.43 -3.44
N LEU A 94 -9.88 0.51 -3.31
CA LEU A 94 -10.77 -0.57 -2.88
C LEU A 94 -11.69 -0.97 -4.03
N ILE A 95 -11.90 -2.26 -4.25
CA ILE A 95 -12.88 -2.79 -5.22
C ILE A 95 -13.54 -4.06 -4.69
N GLN A 96 -14.79 -4.29 -5.07
CA GLN A 96 -15.39 -5.63 -5.07
C GLN A 96 -15.17 -6.21 -6.47
N PRO A 97 -14.22 -7.14 -6.66
CA PRO A 97 -13.75 -7.49 -8.00
C PRO A 97 -14.82 -8.25 -8.78
N PRO A 98 -15.29 -7.73 -9.93
CA PRO A 98 -16.25 -8.46 -10.77
C PRO A 98 -15.62 -9.69 -11.43
N ASP A 99 -14.29 -9.75 -11.49
CA ASP A 99 -13.50 -10.81 -12.12
C ASP A 99 -13.01 -11.89 -11.15
N ALA A 100 -13.37 -11.83 -9.86
CA ALA A 100 -13.01 -12.83 -8.85
C ALA A 100 -14.17 -13.16 -7.89
N PRO A 101 -15.05 -14.12 -8.26
CA PRO A 101 -16.27 -14.43 -7.52
C PRO A 101 -16.06 -14.95 -6.08
N SER A 102 -14.89 -15.50 -5.77
CA SER A 102 -14.53 -15.96 -4.42
C SER A 102 -13.89 -14.86 -3.56
N VAL A 103 -13.88 -13.61 -4.04
CA VAL A 103 -13.26 -12.47 -3.36
C VAL A 103 -14.30 -11.37 -3.14
N ASP A 104 -14.69 -11.17 -1.89
CA ASP A 104 -15.69 -10.16 -1.49
C ASP A 104 -15.16 -8.73 -1.64
N ALA A 105 -13.85 -8.54 -1.38
CA ALA A 105 -13.20 -7.24 -1.46
C ALA A 105 -11.69 -7.36 -1.68
N LEU A 106 -11.14 -6.44 -2.46
CA LEU A 106 -9.71 -6.23 -2.65
C LEU A 106 -9.32 -4.79 -2.31
N ILE A 107 -8.25 -4.63 -1.55
CA ILE A 107 -7.67 -3.33 -1.23
C ILE A 107 -6.20 -3.33 -1.64
N ALA A 108 -5.78 -2.28 -2.34
CA ALA A 108 -4.39 -1.96 -2.56
C ALA A 108 -4.03 -0.65 -1.85
N ILE A 109 -2.89 -0.62 -1.18
CA ILE A 109 -2.36 0.54 -0.48
C ILE A 109 -0.96 0.81 -1.02
N GLN A 110 -0.79 1.88 -1.79
CA GLN A 110 0.49 2.32 -2.31
C GLN A 110 1.02 3.48 -1.48
N GLN A 111 2.28 3.38 -1.05
CA GLN A 111 2.96 4.53 -0.46
C GLN A 111 3.48 5.44 -1.57
N LEU A 112 3.04 6.70 -1.53
CA LEU A 112 3.47 7.76 -2.43
C LEU A 112 4.66 8.55 -1.88
N TYR A 113 4.76 8.62 -0.56
CA TYR A 113 5.85 9.32 0.14
C TYR A 113 6.08 8.70 1.51
N ALA A 114 7.34 8.64 1.96
CA ALA A 114 7.69 8.46 3.36
C ALA A 114 8.81 9.42 3.76
N SER A 115 8.75 9.99 4.95
CA SER A 115 9.81 10.88 5.43
C SER A 115 11.12 10.13 5.72
N HIS A 116 11.05 8.86 6.10
CA HIS A 116 12.21 8.05 6.50
C HIS A 116 12.06 6.58 6.09
N TYR A 117 13.20 5.88 6.06
CA TYR A 117 13.39 4.42 5.97
C TYR A 117 12.91 3.69 4.72
N LEU A 118 11.85 4.17 4.07
CA LEU A 118 11.19 3.48 2.95
C LEU A 118 11.28 4.34 1.69
N LEU A 119 11.80 3.76 0.62
CA LEU A 119 11.69 4.34 -0.72
C LEU A 119 10.29 4.09 -1.30
N ALA A 120 9.75 2.90 -1.06
CA ALA A 120 8.42 2.52 -1.52
C ALA A 120 7.84 1.38 -0.68
N SER A 121 6.51 1.28 -0.65
CA SER A 121 5.83 0.11 -0.15
C SER A 121 4.51 -0.09 -0.86
N THR A 122 4.09 -1.34 -1.03
CA THR A 122 2.73 -1.68 -1.44
C THR A 122 2.18 -2.78 -0.57
N THR A 123 0.97 -2.59 -0.06
CA THR A 123 0.22 -3.60 0.68
C THR A 123 -1.04 -3.95 -0.10
N TYR A 124 -1.36 -5.24 -0.16
CA TYR A 124 -2.63 -5.72 -0.67
C TYR A 124 -3.36 -6.51 0.40
N LEU A 125 -4.68 -6.34 0.44
CA LEU A 125 -5.59 -7.05 1.32
C LEU A 125 -6.67 -7.71 0.47
N SER A 126 -6.98 -8.96 0.74
CA SER A 126 -8.03 -9.71 0.06
C SER A 126 -8.94 -10.38 1.08
N LEU A 127 -10.24 -10.15 0.97
CA LEU A 127 -11.26 -10.86 1.72
C LEU A 127 -11.79 -12.00 0.84
N VAL A 128 -11.34 -13.21 1.12
CA VAL A 128 -11.66 -14.42 0.36
C VAL A 128 -12.77 -15.19 1.07
N VAL A 129 -13.78 -15.62 0.31
CA VAL A 129 -14.83 -16.52 0.78
C VAL A 129 -14.56 -17.90 0.22
N ASP A 130 -14.42 -18.87 1.12
CA ASP A 130 -14.28 -20.27 0.80
C ASP A 130 -15.61 -21.00 1.09
N THR A 131 -16.26 -21.43 0.03
CA THR A 131 -17.50 -22.21 0.06
C THR A 131 -17.27 -23.70 -0.20
N SER A 132 -16.01 -24.15 -0.28
CA SER A 132 -15.66 -25.53 -0.63
C SER A 132 -15.73 -26.49 0.57
N VAL A 133 -15.73 -25.95 1.80
CA VAL A 133 -15.88 -26.72 3.03
C VAL A 133 -17.37 -26.98 3.29
N ALA A 134 -17.75 -28.24 3.48
CA ALA A 134 -19.12 -28.61 3.83
C ALA A 134 -19.51 -27.98 5.19
N GLY A 135 -20.39 -26.97 5.16
CA GLY A 135 -20.78 -26.19 6.34
C GLY A 135 -20.99 -24.71 5.99
N GLU A 136 -20.77 -23.84 6.97
CA GLU A 136 -20.84 -22.37 6.81
C GLU A 136 -19.64 -21.85 5.98
N PRO A 137 -19.84 -20.87 5.08
CA PRO A 137 -18.75 -20.26 4.31
C PRO A 137 -17.65 -19.72 5.23
N ALA A 138 -16.40 -20.14 5.02
CA ALA A 138 -15.26 -19.59 5.74
C ALA A 138 -14.79 -18.30 5.07
N ARG A 139 -14.47 -17.27 5.87
CA ARG A 139 -13.92 -16.00 5.37
C ARG A 139 -12.49 -15.83 5.83
N TYR A 140 -11.59 -15.62 4.88
CA TYR A 140 -10.16 -15.41 5.14
C TYR A 140 -9.77 -13.99 4.75
N LEU A 141 -9.01 -13.34 5.62
CA LEU A 141 -8.35 -12.08 5.30
C LEU A 141 -6.88 -12.35 4.99
N VAL A 142 -6.49 -12.14 3.74
CA VAL A 142 -5.11 -12.36 3.29
C VAL A 142 -4.43 -11.03 3.06
N LEU A 143 -3.25 -10.84 3.65
CA LEU A 143 -2.47 -9.62 3.57
C LEU A 143 -1.09 -9.91 2.97
N LEU A 144 -0.72 -9.14 1.95
CA LEU A 144 0.61 -9.17 1.35
C LEU A 144 1.20 -7.77 1.36
N SER A 145 2.26 -7.56 2.14
CA SER A 145 3.00 -6.30 2.15
C SER A 145 4.39 -6.47 1.55
N ARG A 146 4.77 -5.52 0.70
CA ARG A 146 6.12 -5.40 0.13
C ARG A 146 6.70 -4.04 0.47
N TYR A 147 7.93 -4.07 0.94
CA TYR A 147 8.67 -2.88 1.35
C TYR A 147 9.98 -2.81 0.58
N ARG A 148 10.32 -1.61 0.11
CA ARG A 148 11.64 -1.25 -0.38
C ARG A 148 12.23 -0.23 0.57
N PHE A 149 13.20 -0.68 1.35
CA PHE A 149 13.95 0.18 2.25
C PHE A 149 14.92 1.07 1.48
N ASP A 150 15.23 2.21 2.09
CA ASP A 150 16.31 3.09 1.69
C ASP A 150 17.67 2.37 1.75
N ASP A 151 18.58 2.73 0.85
CA ASP A 151 19.91 2.12 0.74
C ASP A 151 20.75 2.38 2.01
N GLU A 152 20.43 3.44 2.77
CA GLU A 152 21.03 3.74 4.08
C GLU A 152 20.57 2.79 5.20
N VAL A 153 19.50 2.01 4.97
CA VAL A 153 18.95 1.05 5.93
C VAL A 153 19.56 -0.34 5.69
N THR A 154 20.69 -0.59 6.36
CA THR A 154 21.46 -1.84 6.20
C THR A 154 21.57 -2.65 7.50
N GLY A 155 21.94 -3.93 7.35
CA GLY A 155 22.26 -4.83 8.46
C GLY A 155 21.16 -4.91 9.53
N VAL A 156 21.56 -4.77 10.79
CA VAL A 156 20.68 -4.91 11.96
C VAL A 156 19.49 -3.94 11.93
N ARG A 157 19.66 -2.72 11.40
CA ARG A 157 18.56 -1.75 11.27
C ARG A 157 17.48 -2.27 10.34
N ARG A 158 17.86 -2.89 9.22
CA ARG A 158 16.93 -3.50 8.28
C ARG A 158 16.17 -4.66 8.92
N THR A 159 16.86 -5.52 9.67
CA THR A 159 16.21 -6.63 10.39
C THR A 159 15.19 -6.12 11.41
N ALA A 160 15.57 -5.15 12.25
CA ALA A 160 14.67 -4.58 13.24
C ALA A 160 13.42 -3.92 12.61
N LEU A 161 13.60 -3.15 11.53
CA LEU A 161 12.49 -2.54 10.81
C LEU A 161 11.60 -3.58 10.12
N THR A 162 12.18 -4.68 9.63
CA THR A 162 11.42 -5.77 9.03
C THR A 162 10.54 -6.46 10.08
N LEU A 163 11.12 -6.80 11.25
CA LEU A 163 10.38 -7.41 12.36
C LEU A 163 9.25 -6.49 12.83
N ARG A 164 9.53 -5.20 13.07
CA ARG A 164 8.50 -4.22 13.43
C ARG A 164 7.42 -4.03 12.37
N SER A 165 7.78 -4.16 11.09
CA SER A 165 6.80 -4.10 10.00
C SER A 165 5.84 -5.28 10.06
N VAL A 166 6.33 -6.47 10.44
CA VAL A 166 5.52 -7.67 10.66
C VAL A 166 4.63 -7.49 11.89
N GLU A 167 5.19 -7.10 13.03
CA GLU A 167 4.43 -6.82 14.28
C GLU A 167 3.31 -5.79 14.02
N ASN A 168 3.60 -4.69 13.32
CA ASN A 168 2.58 -3.70 12.96
C ASN A 168 1.48 -4.25 12.03
N GLN A 169 1.76 -5.27 11.20
CA GLN A 169 0.70 -5.93 10.45
C GLN A 169 -0.15 -6.81 11.36
N GLU A 170 0.47 -7.54 12.29
CA GLU A 170 -0.25 -8.38 13.27
C GLU A 170 -1.19 -7.53 14.12
N ASP A 171 -0.70 -6.42 14.67
CA ASP A 171 -1.52 -5.48 15.45
C ASP A 171 -2.69 -4.92 14.64
N ARG A 172 -2.47 -4.59 13.36
CA ARG A 172 -3.55 -4.16 12.46
C ARG A 172 -4.56 -5.27 12.20
N LEU A 173 -4.12 -6.50 12.01
CA LEU A 173 -5.00 -7.65 11.82
C LEU A 173 -5.81 -7.92 13.09
N LEU A 174 -5.19 -7.86 14.27
CA LEU A 174 -5.88 -7.99 15.55
C LEU A 174 -6.91 -6.87 15.76
N MET A 175 -6.56 -5.63 15.45
CA MET A 175 -7.49 -4.50 15.50
C MET A 175 -8.68 -4.70 14.56
N LEU A 176 -8.44 -5.16 13.34
CA LEU A 176 -9.49 -5.46 12.37
C LEU A 176 -10.36 -6.61 12.85
N GLN A 177 -9.77 -7.69 13.38
CA GLN A 177 -10.52 -8.80 13.97
C GLN A 177 -11.43 -8.33 15.11
N GLN A 178 -10.95 -7.48 16.02
CA GLN A 178 -11.76 -6.95 17.12
C GLN A 178 -12.93 -6.10 16.63
N ARG A 179 -12.73 -5.31 15.57
CA ARG A 179 -13.79 -4.47 14.97
C ARG A 179 -14.82 -5.24 14.16
N LEU A 180 -14.42 -6.40 13.64
CA LEU A 180 -15.26 -7.26 12.80
C LEU A 180 -15.94 -8.39 13.60
N ARG A 181 -15.66 -8.50 14.91
CA ARG A 181 -16.45 -9.34 15.80
C ARG A 181 -17.84 -8.70 15.99
N PRO A 182 -18.93 -9.47 15.77
CA PRO A 182 -20.29 -8.97 15.98
C PRO A 182 -20.57 -8.64 17.45
#